data_AF-A0A7X7D4M6-F1
#
_entry.id   AF-A0A7X7D4M6-F1
#
_cell.length_a   1.000
_cell.length_b   1.000
_cell.length_c   1.000
_cell.angle_alpha   90.00
_cell.angle_beta   90.00
_cell.angle_gamma   90.00
#
_symmetry.space_group_name_H-M   'P 1'
#
loop_
_entity.id
_entity.type
_entity.pdbx_description
1 polymer ?
#
loop_
_entity_poly.entity_id
_entity_poly.type
_entity_poly.pdbx_seq_one_letter_code
_entity_poly.pdbx_strand_id
1 'polypeptide(L)'
;MTIHTARNPYRDRPTDQRSVEELLRDCDILARNLLWDHDADSNARLRTFGEVVESAIDLWNAIPTQVPDQRLDGIHAATLALHRSIASDRTWPGLGPPDITMEEISANLTRAADLISSRRLPGIDLSPAGEHTAEAMRVRTLHILHLTTHATMLAAQARIKDIHDHVPSHTLTGQARLAHAQRSGHRIAAIEGDLARLIDLQWPTGINTGQPPDKPEPTRLDTALARWDVQAHRSLAASPTLATMLAIANTQADLTFLNLHITRAAVEDGTINGDDYQTRIQPALEHLHTSWTTLQRGFAELIGSHREIDPDLRLTMTELRAAVREISHDHANLASPHLLAQRLDLEHALKALQHTTSIGLNLAYLTREAIDTGHVTVAARPALLQAMASAAPVPDGGWINPRDLLSNRDVTPPTPVNTRLLALNANVIDASTSADSATSTLTPTRPHHPPAPNTLRPSSIPITSPTASTPTSSPGIGR
;
A
#
# COMPACT_ATOMS: atom_id res chain seq x y z
N MET A 1 48.37 4.32 -10.27
CA MET A 1 47.27 4.31 -11.25
C MET A 1 46.16 3.46 -10.65
N THR A 2 45.31 4.10 -9.86
CA THR A 2 44.31 3.44 -9.01
C THR A 2 43.13 3.07 -9.89
N ILE A 3 42.86 1.78 -10.04
CA ILE A 3 41.72 1.28 -10.81
C ILE A 3 40.46 1.62 -10.02
N HIS A 4 39.75 2.66 -10.46
CA HIS A 4 38.36 2.88 -10.06
C HIS A 4 37.53 1.73 -10.63
N THR A 5 37.28 0.71 -9.81
CA THR A 5 36.16 -0.20 -10.04
C THR A 5 34.88 0.62 -10.06
N ALA A 6 34.32 0.82 -11.24
CA ALA A 6 32.98 1.35 -11.41
C ALA A 6 32.02 0.51 -10.56
N ARG A 7 31.37 1.15 -9.58
CA ARG A 7 30.28 0.52 -8.82
C ARG A 7 29.22 0.11 -9.84
N ASN A 8 28.90 -1.19 -9.87
CA ASN A 8 27.80 -1.72 -10.65
C ASN A 8 26.50 -1.04 -10.16
N PRO A 9 25.79 -0.26 -10.99
CA PRO A 9 24.57 0.46 -10.58
C PRO A 9 23.41 -0.46 -10.20
N TYR A 10 23.54 -1.78 -10.42
CA TYR A 10 22.54 -2.78 -10.02
C TYR A 10 22.74 -3.36 -8.61
N ARG A 11 23.80 -3.00 -7.89
CA ARG A 11 24.11 -3.62 -6.57
C ARG A 11 23.26 -3.06 -5.41
N ASP A 12 22.59 -1.93 -5.63
CA ASP A 12 21.85 -1.20 -4.59
C ASP A 12 20.32 -1.21 -4.79
N ARG A 13 19.79 -1.99 -5.75
CA ARG A 13 18.33 -2.17 -5.82
C ARG A 13 17.88 -2.89 -4.55
N PRO A 14 16.88 -2.37 -3.81
CA PRO A 14 16.33 -3.08 -2.67
C PRO A 14 15.89 -4.48 -3.15
N THR A 15 16.26 -5.52 -2.42
CA THR A 15 15.73 -6.85 -2.68
C THR A 15 14.37 -6.94 -1.99
N ASP A 16 13.35 -7.45 -2.67
CA ASP A 16 12.05 -7.69 -2.03
C ASP A 16 12.20 -8.75 -0.94
N GLN A 17 12.00 -8.34 0.32
CA GLN A 17 12.15 -9.18 1.51
C GLN A 17 10.82 -9.75 2.01
N ARG A 18 9.72 -9.41 1.34
CA ARG A 18 8.38 -9.83 1.76
C ARG A 18 8.24 -11.35 1.76
N SER A 19 7.54 -11.86 2.76
CA SER A 19 7.18 -13.27 2.87
C SER A 19 6.09 -13.64 1.86
N VAL A 20 5.88 -14.94 1.67
CA VAL A 20 4.80 -15.45 0.81
C VAL A 20 3.43 -14.95 1.27
N GLU A 21 3.19 -14.89 2.58
CA GLU A 21 1.92 -14.40 3.11
C GLU A 21 1.72 -12.90 2.80
N GLU A 22 2.80 -12.11 2.90
CA GLU A 22 2.76 -10.68 2.61
C GLU A 22 2.50 -10.40 1.13
N LEU A 23 3.11 -11.17 0.23
CA LEU A 23 2.84 -11.09 -1.21
C LEU A 23 1.38 -11.43 -1.53
N LEU A 24 0.85 -12.51 -0.95
CA LEU A 24 -0.56 -12.88 -1.13
C LEU A 24 -1.51 -11.82 -0.57
N ARG A 25 -1.16 -11.23 0.58
CA ARG A 25 -1.97 -10.15 1.18
C ARG A 25 -1.96 -8.90 0.30
N ASP A 26 -0.81 -8.55 -0.25
CA ASP A 26 -0.66 -7.42 -1.16
C ASP A 26 -1.50 -7.63 -2.43
N CYS A 27 -1.48 -8.85 -3.00
CA CYS A 27 -2.39 -9.22 -4.09
C CYS A 27 -3.88 -9.04 -3.74
N ASP A 28 -4.31 -9.43 -2.54
CA ASP A 28 -5.71 -9.25 -2.10
C ASP A 28 -6.09 -7.77 -2.04
N ILE A 29 -5.19 -6.92 -1.55
CA ILE A 29 -5.40 -5.46 -1.51
C ILE A 29 -5.48 -4.88 -2.92
N LEU A 30 -4.54 -5.25 -3.80
CA LEU A 30 -4.52 -4.81 -5.20
C LEU A 30 -5.78 -5.28 -5.94
N ALA A 31 -6.22 -6.53 -5.73
CA ALA A 31 -7.42 -7.07 -6.35
C ALA A 31 -8.70 -6.33 -5.91
N ARG A 32 -8.78 -5.92 -4.64
CA ARG A 32 -9.87 -5.04 -4.16
C ARG A 32 -9.79 -3.65 -4.78
N ASN A 33 -8.60 -3.09 -4.95
CA ASN A 33 -8.43 -1.78 -5.59
C ASN A 33 -8.94 -1.79 -7.03
N LEU A 34 -8.79 -2.89 -7.76
CA LEU A 34 -9.34 -3.05 -9.11
C LEU A 34 -10.86 -2.86 -9.17
N LEU A 35 -11.59 -3.17 -8.09
CA LEU A 35 -13.04 -3.00 -8.01
C LEU A 35 -13.47 -1.54 -7.93
N TRP A 36 -12.61 -0.67 -7.37
CA TRP A 36 -12.90 0.75 -7.17
C TRP A 36 -12.39 1.64 -8.31
N ASP A 37 -11.69 1.07 -9.29
CA ASP A 37 -11.18 1.78 -10.45
C ASP A 37 -12.26 1.88 -11.54
N HIS A 38 -13.07 2.95 -11.44
CA HIS A 38 -14.22 3.21 -12.32
C HIS A 38 -13.81 3.53 -13.77
N ASP A 39 -12.58 4.03 -13.97
CA ASP A 39 -12.04 4.44 -15.26
C ASP A 39 -11.11 3.37 -15.87
N ALA A 40 -11.18 2.14 -15.38
CA ALA A 40 -10.33 1.05 -15.82
C ALA A 40 -10.38 0.82 -17.34
N ASP A 41 -9.22 0.70 -17.98
CA ASP A 41 -9.14 0.25 -19.36
C ASP A 41 -9.46 -1.25 -19.43
N SER A 42 -10.70 -1.57 -19.82
CA SER A 42 -11.15 -2.94 -20.04
C SER A 42 -10.23 -3.72 -20.99
N ASN A 43 -9.65 -3.07 -22.00
CA ASN A 43 -8.74 -3.74 -22.93
C ASN A 43 -7.40 -4.07 -22.25
N ALA A 44 -6.87 -3.17 -21.43
CA ALA A 44 -5.65 -3.43 -20.65
C ALA A 44 -5.85 -4.62 -19.70
N ARG A 45 -6.96 -4.64 -18.95
CA ARG A 45 -7.32 -5.77 -18.08
C ARG A 45 -7.46 -7.07 -18.86
N LEU A 46 -8.09 -7.05 -20.03
CA LEU A 46 -8.23 -8.23 -20.89
C LEU A 46 -6.88 -8.75 -21.41
N ARG A 47 -5.92 -7.87 -21.72
CA ARG A 47 -4.56 -8.28 -22.13
C ARG A 47 -3.83 -9.00 -20.99
N THR A 48 -3.92 -8.47 -19.78
CA THR A 48 -3.17 -8.97 -18.61
C THR A 48 -3.88 -10.12 -17.87
N PHE A 49 -5.18 -10.32 -18.07
CA PHE A 49 -5.97 -11.32 -17.35
C PHE A 49 -5.40 -12.74 -17.44
N GLY A 50 -4.90 -13.15 -18.61
CA GLY A 50 -4.28 -14.46 -18.78
C GLY A 50 -3.07 -14.67 -17.87
N GLU A 51 -2.20 -13.66 -17.79
CA GLU A 51 -0.97 -13.71 -16.98
C GLU A 51 -1.28 -13.83 -15.49
N VAL A 52 -2.30 -13.12 -14.98
CA VAL A 52 -2.72 -13.25 -13.57
C VAL A 52 -3.19 -14.67 -13.27
N VAL A 53 -3.99 -15.27 -14.16
CA VAL A 53 -4.50 -16.63 -13.99
C VAL A 53 -3.36 -17.64 -14.03
N GLU A 54 -2.44 -17.51 -14.98
CA GLU A 54 -1.25 -18.38 -15.08
C GLU A 54 -0.38 -18.29 -13.83
N SER A 55 -0.04 -17.09 -13.36
CA SER A 55 0.75 -16.90 -12.14
C SER A 55 0.05 -17.44 -10.88
N ALA A 56 -1.28 -17.36 -10.81
CA ALA A 56 -2.04 -17.95 -9.71
C ALA A 56 -2.04 -19.48 -9.76
N ILE A 57 -2.07 -20.08 -10.96
CA ILE A 57 -1.98 -21.53 -11.14
C ILE A 57 -0.57 -22.04 -10.80
N ASP A 58 0.47 -21.31 -11.21
CA ASP A 58 1.85 -21.63 -10.84
C ASP A 58 2.04 -21.59 -9.33
N LEU A 59 1.48 -20.57 -8.67
CA LEU A 59 1.43 -20.53 -7.21
C LEU A 59 0.66 -21.72 -6.63
N TRP A 60 -0.55 -22.00 -7.14
CA TRP A 60 -1.39 -23.10 -6.69
C TRP A 60 -0.65 -24.44 -6.71
N ASN A 61 0.09 -24.69 -7.79
CA ASN A 61 0.89 -25.89 -7.99
C ASN A 61 2.16 -25.91 -7.12
N ALA A 62 2.70 -24.74 -6.77
CA ALA A 62 3.83 -24.63 -5.86
C ALA A 62 3.44 -24.92 -4.41
N ILE A 63 2.21 -24.59 -3.98
CA ILE A 63 1.73 -24.82 -2.61
C ILE A 63 1.75 -26.33 -2.30
N PRO A 64 2.48 -26.78 -1.26
CA PRO A 64 2.60 -28.20 -0.99
C PRO A 64 1.26 -28.84 -0.60
N THR A 65 0.98 -30.01 -1.17
CA THR A 65 -0.23 -30.81 -0.92
C THR A 65 0.13 -32.29 -0.89
N GLN A 66 -0.59 -33.07 -0.08
CA GLN A 66 -0.49 -34.54 -0.10
C GLN A 66 -1.18 -35.15 -1.33
N VAL A 67 -2.30 -34.53 -1.75
CA VAL A 67 -3.11 -34.99 -2.89
C VAL A 67 -3.13 -33.89 -3.95
N PRO A 68 -2.84 -34.20 -5.23
CA PRO A 68 -2.92 -33.22 -6.32
C PRO A 68 -4.26 -32.50 -6.32
N ASP A 69 -4.22 -31.18 -6.27
CA ASP A 69 -5.42 -30.34 -6.20
C ASP A 69 -5.78 -29.78 -7.58
N GLN A 70 -6.78 -30.41 -8.21
CA GLN A 70 -7.21 -30.14 -9.59
C GLN A 70 -8.32 -29.09 -9.69
N ARG A 71 -8.66 -28.39 -8.59
CA ARG A 71 -9.79 -27.44 -8.57
C ARG A 71 -9.66 -26.32 -9.61
N LEU A 72 -8.44 -25.91 -9.96
CA LEU A 72 -8.18 -24.86 -10.94
C LEU A 72 -8.06 -25.34 -12.39
N ASP A 73 -8.06 -26.66 -12.67
CA ASP A 73 -7.83 -27.18 -14.02
C ASP A 73 -8.89 -26.69 -15.04
N GLY A 74 -10.16 -26.64 -14.62
CA GLY A 74 -11.25 -26.13 -15.44
C GLY A 74 -11.10 -24.63 -15.75
N ILE A 75 -10.70 -23.85 -14.74
CA ILE A 75 -10.45 -22.40 -14.87
C ILE A 75 -9.27 -22.17 -15.82
N HIS A 76 -8.19 -22.94 -15.68
CA HIS A 76 -7.04 -22.88 -16.56
C HIS A 76 -7.44 -23.14 -18.02
N ALA A 77 -8.16 -24.23 -18.27
CA ALA A 77 -8.61 -24.60 -19.62
C ALA A 77 -9.52 -23.52 -20.24
N ALA A 78 -10.42 -22.93 -19.45
CA ALA A 78 -11.29 -21.84 -19.88
C ALA A 78 -10.50 -20.57 -20.22
N THR A 79 -9.53 -20.19 -19.40
CA THR A 79 -8.66 -19.03 -19.65
C THR A 79 -7.78 -19.22 -20.87
N LEU A 80 -7.19 -20.40 -21.06
CA LEU A 80 -6.45 -20.72 -22.30
C LEU A 80 -7.35 -20.63 -23.54
N ALA A 81 -8.61 -21.08 -23.44
CA ALA A 81 -9.56 -20.95 -24.53
C ALA A 81 -9.93 -19.48 -24.81
N LEU A 82 -10.06 -18.64 -23.79
CA LEU A 82 -10.24 -17.20 -23.91
C LEU A 82 -9.03 -16.54 -24.59
N HIS A 83 -7.82 -16.83 -24.13
CA HIS A 83 -6.58 -16.30 -24.70
C HIS A 83 -6.44 -16.68 -26.17
N ARG A 84 -6.67 -17.95 -26.54
CA ARG A 84 -6.68 -18.38 -27.96
C ARG A 84 -7.71 -17.61 -28.80
N SER A 85 -8.89 -17.35 -28.24
CA SER A 85 -9.93 -16.57 -28.94
C SER A 85 -9.50 -15.13 -29.15
N ILE A 86 -8.79 -14.53 -28.19
CA ILE A 86 -8.24 -13.17 -28.30
C ILE A 86 -7.09 -13.15 -29.32
N ALA A 87 -6.14 -14.07 -29.21
CA ALA A 87 -4.97 -14.14 -30.11
C ALA A 87 -5.34 -14.37 -31.58
N SER A 88 -6.48 -15.01 -31.85
CA SER A 88 -6.98 -15.23 -33.22
C SER A 88 -7.39 -13.94 -33.94
N ASP A 89 -7.59 -12.84 -33.23
CA ASP A 89 -7.97 -11.54 -33.80
C ASP A 89 -7.06 -10.43 -33.28
N ARG A 90 -6.19 -9.91 -34.16
CA ARG A 90 -5.25 -8.83 -33.81
C ARG A 90 -5.93 -7.49 -33.49
N THR A 91 -7.21 -7.33 -33.79
CA THR A 91 -7.95 -6.07 -33.56
C THR A 91 -8.64 -6.01 -32.19
N TRP A 92 -8.68 -7.13 -31.45
CA TRP A 92 -9.34 -7.24 -30.15
C TRP A 92 -8.48 -8.01 -29.14
N PRO A 93 -8.20 -7.49 -27.94
CA PRO A 93 -8.48 -6.14 -27.42
C PRO A 93 -7.58 -5.05 -28.04
N GLY A 94 -6.83 -5.40 -29.09
CA GLY A 94 -5.87 -4.54 -29.78
C GLY A 94 -4.55 -4.40 -29.03
N LEU A 95 -3.54 -3.85 -29.70
CA LEU A 95 -2.26 -3.52 -29.10
C LEU A 95 -2.44 -2.39 -28.07
N GLY A 96 -1.68 -2.45 -26.98
CA GLY A 96 -1.68 -1.43 -25.95
C GLY A 96 -0.97 -1.92 -24.68
N PRO A 97 -0.75 -1.02 -23.71
CA PRO A 97 -0.11 -1.38 -22.46
C PRO A 97 -0.97 -2.37 -21.65
N PRO A 98 -0.34 -3.19 -20.81
CA PRO A 98 -1.03 -4.02 -19.83
C PRO A 98 -1.65 -3.17 -18.70
N ASP A 99 -2.52 -3.79 -17.89
CA ASP A 99 -3.00 -3.19 -16.64
C ASP A 99 -1.93 -3.33 -15.55
N ILE A 100 -1.37 -2.22 -15.11
CA ILE A 100 -0.23 -2.16 -14.17
C ILE A 100 -0.55 -2.84 -12.83
N THR A 101 -1.79 -2.73 -12.35
CA THR A 101 -2.20 -3.34 -11.07
C THR A 101 -2.30 -4.85 -11.22
N MET A 102 -2.82 -5.34 -12.35
CA MET A 102 -2.84 -6.77 -12.65
C MET A 102 -1.45 -7.36 -12.89
N GLU A 103 -0.53 -6.60 -13.52
CA GLU A 103 0.87 -7.02 -13.64
C GLU A 103 1.53 -7.17 -12.27
N GLU A 104 1.26 -6.25 -11.33
CA GLU A 104 1.79 -6.33 -9.98
C GLU A 104 1.23 -7.53 -9.21
N ILE A 105 -0.08 -7.82 -9.34
CA ILE A 105 -0.68 -9.05 -8.80
C ILE A 105 0.04 -10.28 -9.39
N SER A 106 0.21 -10.33 -10.72
CA SER A 106 0.90 -11.43 -11.39
C SER A 106 2.32 -11.62 -10.87
N ALA A 107 3.11 -10.54 -10.81
CA ALA A 107 4.49 -10.57 -10.33
C ALA A 107 4.61 -11.05 -8.87
N ASN A 108 3.71 -10.59 -7.99
CA ASN A 108 3.67 -11.02 -6.59
C ASN A 108 3.31 -12.52 -6.48
N LEU A 109 2.38 -13.01 -7.29
CA LEU A 109 2.00 -14.44 -7.32
C LEU A 109 3.15 -15.32 -7.83
N THR A 110 3.81 -14.94 -8.92
CA THR A 110 5.01 -15.63 -9.42
C THR A 110 6.10 -15.66 -8.36
N ARG A 111 6.37 -14.52 -7.71
CA ARG A 111 7.37 -14.43 -6.66
C ARG A 111 7.04 -15.32 -5.46
N ALA A 112 5.77 -15.39 -5.07
CA ALA A 112 5.31 -16.29 -4.03
C ALA A 112 5.56 -17.76 -4.43
N ALA A 113 5.26 -18.15 -5.67
CA ALA A 113 5.51 -19.49 -6.19
C ALA A 113 7.02 -19.85 -6.15
N ASP A 114 7.88 -18.91 -6.55
CA ASP A 114 9.34 -19.07 -6.50
C ASP A 114 9.86 -19.23 -5.06
N LEU A 115 9.34 -18.46 -4.12
CA LEU A 115 9.73 -18.54 -2.70
C LEU A 115 9.35 -19.88 -2.08
N ILE A 116 8.17 -20.41 -2.41
CA ILE A 116 7.74 -21.74 -1.96
C ILE A 116 8.62 -22.80 -2.60
N SER A 117 8.78 -22.75 -3.93
CA SER A 117 9.52 -23.76 -4.69
C SER A 117 11.00 -23.82 -4.30
N SER A 118 11.63 -22.67 -4.03
CA SER A 118 13.04 -22.59 -3.61
C SER A 118 13.30 -23.10 -2.19
N ARG A 119 12.29 -23.09 -1.31
CA ARG A 119 12.40 -23.55 0.08
C ARG A 119 11.84 -24.95 0.31
N ARG A 120 11.13 -25.52 -0.69
CA ARG A 120 10.53 -26.84 -0.59
C ARG A 120 11.62 -27.92 -0.57
N LEU A 121 11.58 -28.76 0.46
CA LEU A 121 12.39 -29.98 0.53
C LEU A 121 11.56 -31.16 -0.02
N PRO A 122 11.97 -31.78 -1.14
CA PRO A 122 11.24 -32.91 -1.72
C PRO A 122 11.14 -34.09 -0.74
N GLY A 123 9.95 -34.69 -0.64
CA GLY A 123 9.71 -35.91 0.15
C GLY A 123 9.52 -35.69 1.65
N ILE A 124 9.44 -34.44 2.11
CA ILE A 124 9.06 -34.13 3.50
C ILE A 124 7.59 -33.74 3.54
N ASP A 125 6.80 -34.50 4.32
CA ASP A 125 5.39 -34.19 4.55
C ASP A 125 5.24 -32.93 5.39
N LEU A 126 4.18 -32.15 5.12
CA LEU A 126 3.85 -30.99 5.92
C LEU A 126 3.43 -31.43 7.33
N SER A 127 3.78 -30.61 8.33
CA SER A 127 3.16 -30.74 9.65
C SER A 127 1.66 -30.38 9.55
N PRO A 128 0.82 -30.79 10.52
CA PRO A 128 -0.59 -30.38 10.53
C PRO A 128 -0.77 -28.86 10.47
N ALA A 129 0.08 -28.08 11.16
CA ALA A 129 0.05 -26.63 11.07
C ALA A 129 0.43 -26.12 9.66
N GLY A 130 1.43 -26.76 9.02
CA GLY A 130 1.81 -26.47 7.64
C GLY A 130 0.69 -26.74 6.64
N GLU A 131 -0.10 -27.80 6.85
CA GLU A 131 -1.26 -28.11 6.00
C GLU A 131 -2.35 -27.05 6.10
N HIS A 132 -2.66 -26.57 7.30
CA HIS A 132 -3.64 -25.51 7.47
C HIS A 132 -3.16 -24.18 6.87
N THR A 133 -1.87 -23.87 6.96
CA THR A 133 -1.26 -22.71 6.29
C THR A 133 -1.33 -22.85 4.77
N ALA A 134 -1.02 -24.03 4.23
CA ALA A 134 -1.15 -24.32 2.80
C ALA A 134 -2.60 -24.14 2.31
N GLU A 135 -3.59 -24.60 3.08
CA GLU A 135 -5.00 -24.39 2.72
C GLU A 135 -5.41 -22.91 2.81
N ALA A 136 -4.97 -22.19 3.84
CA ALA A 136 -5.23 -20.75 3.94
C ALA A 136 -4.65 -19.97 2.74
N MET A 137 -3.48 -20.39 2.23
CA MET A 137 -2.87 -19.82 1.02
C MET A 137 -3.70 -20.15 -0.23
N ARG A 138 -4.26 -21.35 -0.35
CA ARG A 138 -5.17 -21.72 -1.45
C ARG A 138 -6.44 -20.87 -1.43
N VAL A 139 -7.07 -20.72 -0.26
CA VAL A 139 -8.29 -19.90 -0.11
C VAL A 139 -8.02 -18.43 -0.48
N ARG A 140 -6.87 -17.86 -0.06
CA ARG A 140 -6.47 -16.51 -0.49
C ARG A 140 -6.25 -16.42 -2.00
N THR A 141 -5.57 -17.40 -2.59
CA THR A 141 -5.32 -17.45 -4.05
C THR A 141 -6.63 -17.48 -4.84
N LEU A 142 -7.60 -18.30 -4.41
CA LEU A 142 -8.94 -18.31 -5.00
C LEU A 142 -9.61 -16.94 -4.89
N HIS A 143 -9.59 -16.33 -3.71
CA HIS A 143 -10.21 -15.03 -3.48
C HIS A 143 -9.60 -13.93 -4.37
N ILE A 144 -8.27 -13.86 -4.47
CA ILE A 144 -7.56 -12.94 -5.37
C ILE A 144 -8.04 -13.15 -6.80
N LEU A 145 -8.05 -14.40 -7.28
CA LEU A 145 -8.50 -14.73 -8.64
C LEU A 145 -9.94 -14.29 -8.89
N HIS A 146 -10.84 -14.53 -7.94
CA HIS A 146 -12.24 -14.13 -8.07
C HIS A 146 -12.41 -12.62 -8.12
N LEU A 147 -11.78 -11.87 -7.21
CA LEU A 147 -11.87 -10.41 -7.21
C LEU A 147 -11.29 -9.82 -8.51
N THR A 148 -10.14 -10.30 -8.98
CA THR A 148 -9.55 -9.84 -10.23
C THR A 148 -10.41 -10.21 -11.45
N THR A 149 -11.01 -11.41 -11.46
CA THR A 149 -11.94 -11.83 -12.53
C THR A 149 -13.19 -10.96 -12.51
N HIS A 150 -13.77 -10.71 -11.34
CA HIS A 150 -14.94 -9.86 -11.17
C HIS A 150 -14.65 -8.42 -11.61
N ALA A 151 -13.52 -7.85 -11.21
CA ALA A 151 -13.10 -6.52 -11.66
C ALA A 151 -12.89 -6.44 -13.18
N THR A 152 -12.36 -7.50 -13.80
CA THR A 152 -12.22 -7.59 -15.26
C THR A 152 -13.58 -7.68 -15.94
N MET A 153 -14.51 -8.43 -15.36
CA MET A 153 -15.90 -8.52 -15.84
C MET A 153 -16.61 -7.16 -15.78
N LEU A 154 -16.51 -6.44 -14.67
CA LEU A 154 -17.12 -5.11 -14.50
C LEU A 154 -16.59 -4.12 -15.55
N ALA A 155 -15.27 -4.10 -15.77
CA ALA A 155 -14.67 -3.26 -16.81
C ALA A 155 -15.17 -3.65 -18.22
N ALA A 156 -15.26 -4.95 -18.51
CA ALA A 156 -15.81 -5.44 -19.78
C ALA A 156 -17.29 -5.04 -19.98
N GLN A 157 -18.12 -5.10 -18.94
CA GLN A 157 -19.52 -4.66 -18.99
C GLN A 157 -19.64 -3.16 -19.24
N ALA A 158 -18.85 -2.34 -18.54
CA ALA A 158 -18.78 -0.90 -18.77
C ALA A 158 -18.39 -0.58 -20.22
N ARG A 159 -17.41 -1.32 -20.77
CA ARG A 159 -16.97 -1.16 -22.16
C ARG A 159 -18.03 -1.59 -23.18
N ILE A 160 -18.76 -2.69 -22.92
CA ILE A 160 -19.87 -3.13 -23.79
C ILE A 160 -20.94 -2.03 -23.86
N LYS A 161 -21.29 -1.44 -22.71
CA LYS A 161 -22.23 -0.33 -22.63
C LYS A 161 -21.73 0.88 -23.41
N ASP A 162 -20.48 1.28 -23.21
CA ASP A 162 -19.87 2.42 -23.92
C ASP A 162 -19.84 2.22 -25.45
N ILE A 163 -19.52 1.01 -25.94
CA ILE A 163 -19.57 0.68 -27.37
C ILE A 163 -21.02 0.79 -27.88
N HIS A 164 -22.00 0.29 -27.11
CA HIS A 164 -23.40 0.34 -27.48
C HIS A 164 -23.92 1.79 -27.60
N ASP A 165 -23.55 2.65 -26.66
CA ASP A 165 -24.03 4.03 -26.56
C ASP A 165 -23.37 4.97 -27.59
N HIS A 166 -22.09 4.76 -27.91
CA HIS A 166 -21.29 5.72 -28.68
C HIS A 166 -20.79 5.24 -30.05
N VAL A 167 -20.78 3.94 -30.32
CA VAL A 167 -20.34 3.42 -31.64
C VAL A 167 -21.57 3.21 -32.53
N PRO A 168 -21.61 3.76 -33.75
CA PRO A 168 -22.73 3.55 -34.67
C PRO A 168 -22.93 2.06 -34.96
N SER A 169 -23.95 1.49 -34.33
CA SER A 169 -24.34 0.07 -34.36
C SER A 169 -24.78 -0.42 -35.74
N HIS A 170 -24.95 0.50 -36.69
CA HIS A 170 -25.27 0.23 -38.10
C HIS A 170 -24.03 -0.02 -38.97
N THR A 171 -22.80 0.13 -38.42
CA THR A 171 -21.57 -0.19 -39.15
C THR A 171 -21.13 -1.63 -38.87
N LEU A 172 -20.69 -2.35 -39.92
CA LEU A 172 -20.17 -3.74 -39.79
C LEU A 172 -19.03 -3.83 -38.77
N THR A 173 -18.15 -2.83 -38.74
CA THR A 173 -17.03 -2.74 -37.78
C THR A 173 -17.51 -2.55 -36.33
N GLY A 174 -18.55 -1.73 -36.12
CA GLY A 174 -19.14 -1.53 -34.79
C GLY A 174 -19.83 -2.79 -34.25
N GLN A 175 -20.59 -3.49 -35.11
CA GLN A 175 -21.25 -4.75 -34.77
C GLN A 175 -20.25 -5.85 -34.43
N ALA A 176 -19.18 -5.98 -35.22
CA ALA A 176 -18.11 -6.94 -34.94
C ALA A 176 -17.48 -6.66 -33.56
N ARG A 177 -17.07 -5.41 -33.28
CA ARG A 177 -16.47 -5.02 -32.00
C ARG A 177 -17.38 -5.31 -30.81
N LEU A 178 -18.67 -4.99 -30.91
CA LEU A 178 -19.65 -5.29 -29.86
C LEU A 178 -19.76 -6.80 -29.62
N ALA A 179 -19.82 -7.60 -30.69
CA ALA A 179 -19.90 -9.05 -30.58
C ALA A 179 -18.63 -9.66 -29.95
N HIS A 180 -17.44 -9.11 -30.22
CA HIS A 180 -16.21 -9.52 -29.55
C HIS A 180 -16.23 -9.19 -28.06
N ALA A 181 -16.60 -7.96 -27.70
CA ALA A 181 -16.72 -7.55 -26.31
C ALA A 181 -17.70 -8.44 -25.52
N GLN A 182 -18.87 -8.72 -26.10
CA GLN A 182 -19.86 -9.63 -25.50
C GLN A 182 -19.34 -11.06 -25.34
N ARG A 183 -18.65 -11.62 -26.35
CA ARG A 183 -18.07 -12.97 -26.25
C ARG A 183 -17.01 -13.07 -25.16
N SER A 184 -16.09 -12.10 -25.08
CA SER A 184 -15.09 -12.04 -24.00
C SER A 184 -15.76 -11.89 -22.63
N GLY A 185 -16.74 -10.99 -22.52
CA GLY A 185 -17.51 -10.78 -21.28
C GLY A 185 -18.22 -12.04 -20.79
N HIS A 186 -18.91 -12.76 -21.68
CA HIS A 186 -19.58 -14.02 -21.31
C HIS A 186 -18.61 -15.11 -20.84
N ARG A 187 -17.43 -15.20 -21.46
CA ARG A 187 -16.41 -16.18 -21.05
C ARG A 187 -15.83 -15.85 -19.68
N ILE A 188 -15.58 -14.57 -19.40
CA ILE A 188 -15.11 -14.11 -18.08
C ILE A 188 -16.17 -14.35 -17.02
N ALA A 189 -17.44 -14.06 -17.31
CA ALA A 189 -18.55 -14.34 -16.39
C ALA A 189 -18.69 -15.83 -16.07
N ALA A 190 -18.43 -16.72 -17.04
CA ALA A 190 -18.40 -18.16 -16.79
C ALA A 190 -17.25 -18.56 -15.84
N ILE A 191 -16.04 -18.03 -16.06
CA ILE A 191 -14.88 -18.25 -15.18
C ILE A 191 -15.17 -17.71 -13.77
N GLU A 192 -15.76 -16.52 -13.66
CA GLU A 192 -16.16 -15.93 -12.39
C GLU A 192 -17.19 -16.79 -11.65
N GLY A 193 -18.21 -17.29 -12.35
CA GLY A 193 -19.22 -18.18 -11.78
C GLY A 193 -18.64 -19.51 -11.29
N ASP A 194 -17.58 -20.02 -11.92
CA ASP A 194 -16.85 -21.21 -11.46
C ASP A 194 -16.02 -20.90 -10.20
N LEU A 195 -15.29 -19.79 -10.20
CA LEU A 195 -14.52 -19.30 -9.04
C LEU A 195 -15.41 -18.99 -7.82
N ALA A 196 -16.57 -18.38 -8.05
CA ALA A 196 -17.52 -18.05 -6.99
C ALA A 196 -17.99 -19.29 -6.23
N ARG A 197 -18.27 -20.40 -6.95
CA ARG A 197 -18.65 -21.67 -6.31
C ARG A 197 -17.52 -22.27 -5.47
N LEU A 198 -16.26 -22.11 -5.90
CA LEU A 198 -15.11 -22.60 -5.13
C LEU A 198 -14.88 -21.79 -3.85
N ILE A 199 -15.06 -20.47 -3.90
CA ILE A 199 -14.84 -19.56 -2.77
C ILE A 199 -15.94 -19.64 -1.73
N ASP A 200 -17.20 -19.69 -2.15
CA ASP A 200 -18.35 -19.70 -1.24
C ASP A 200 -18.29 -20.85 -0.21
N LEU A 201 -17.64 -21.96 -0.59
CA LEU A 201 -17.42 -23.11 0.27
C LEU A 201 -16.32 -22.92 1.33
N GLN A 202 -15.44 -21.94 1.17
CA GLN A 202 -14.20 -21.82 1.96
C GLN A 202 -13.99 -20.45 2.59
N TRP A 203 -14.68 -19.40 2.13
CA TRP A 203 -14.48 -18.03 2.59
C TRP A 203 -15.55 -17.60 3.61
N PRO A 204 -15.19 -16.81 4.65
CA PRO A 204 -13.85 -16.38 5.03
C PRO A 204 -13.13 -17.37 5.97
N THR A 205 -13.81 -18.45 6.37
CA THR A 205 -13.39 -19.33 7.46
C THR A 205 -12.05 -20.02 7.18
N GLY A 206 -11.78 -20.39 5.93
CA GLY A 206 -10.55 -21.07 5.51
C GLY A 206 -9.28 -20.22 5.57
N ILE A 207 -9.36 -18.91 5.83
CA ILE A 207 -8.15 -18.06 5.99
C ILE A 207 -7.65 -18.04 7.43
N ASN A 208 -8.54 -18.26 8.39
CA ASN A 208 -8.22 -18.20 9.82
C ASN A 208 -7.62 -19.52 10.34
N THR A 209 -7.47 -20.52 9.48
CA THR A 209 -6.90 -21.82 9.86
C THR A 209 -5.37 -21.81 9.88
N GLY A 210 -4.73 -20.85 9.20
CA GLY A 210 -3.28 -20.77 9.11
C GLY A 210 -2.57 -20.52 10.43
N GLN A 211 -1.28 -20.83 10.48
CA GLN A 211 -0.43 -20.53 11.63
C GLN A 211 -0.47 -19.03 11.95
N PRO A 212 -0.43 -18.62 13.25
CA PRO A 212 -0.33 -17.21 13.62
C PRO A 212 0.91 -16.56 12.97
N PRO A 213 0.85 -15.25 12.67
CA PRO A 213 2.00 -14.53 12.13
C PRO A 213 3.23 -14.69 13.03
N ASP A 214 4.41 -14.66 12.43
CA ASP A 214 5.66 -14.56 13.18
C ASP A 214 5.67 -13.30 14.05
N LYS A 215 6.51 -13.30 15.10
CA LYS A 215 6.68 -12.11 15.93
C LYS A 215 7.22 -10.95 15.09
N PRO A 216 6.71 -9.72 15.28
CA PRO A 216 7.19 -8.57 14.53
C PRO A 216 8.70 -8.38 14.63
N GLU A 217 9.34 -8.12 13.49
CA GLU A 217 10.76 -7.79 13.45
C GLU A 217 10.99 -6.35 13.96
N PRO A 218 11.72 -6.14 15.08
CA PRO A 218 11.71 -4.86 15.79
C PRO A 218 12.20 -3.64 15.00
N THR A 219 13.09 -3.83 14.01
CA THR A 219 13.72 -2.72 13.26
C THR A 219 13.20 -2.55 11.85
N ARG A 220 12.23 -3.39 11.44
CA ARG A 220 11.70 -3.39 10.08
C ARG A 220 11.02 -2.10 9.71
N LEU A 221 10.16 -1.59 10.61
CA LEU A 221 9.40 -0.36 10.37
C LEU A 221 10.34 0.83 10.15
N ASP A 222 11.34 1.01 11.02
CA ASP A 222 12.31 2.11 10.89
C ASP A 222 13.09 2.02 9.57
N THR A 223 13.53 0.81 9.21
CA THR A 223 14.26 0.57 7.97
C THR A 223 13.40 0.84 6.75
N ALA A 224 12.14 0.38 6.76
CA ALA A 224 11.21 0.58 5.66
C ALA A 224 10.83 2.07 5.50
N LEU A 225 10.58 2.78 6.61
CA LEU A 225 10.32 4.22 6.62
C LEU A 225 11.50 5.00 6.03
N ALA A 226 12.73 4.73 6.48
CA ALA A 226 13.91 5.44 5.98
C ALA A 226 14.16 5.20 4.48
N ARG A 227 13.95 3.96 4.00
CA ARG A 227 14.09 3.63 2.57
C ARG A 227 13.01 4.30 1.73
N TRP A 228 11.76 4.25 2.20
CA TRP A 228 10.65 4.89 1.53
C TRP A 228 10.83 6.41 1.45
N ASP A 229 11.23 7.05 2.55
CA ASP A 229 11.47 8.50 2.60
C ASP A 229 12.47 8.96 1.53
N VAL A 230 13.64 8.31 1.50
CA VAL A 230 14.68 8.60 0.50
C VAL A 230 14.14 8.41 -0.92
N GLN A 231 13.38 7.35 -1.17
CA GLN A 231 12.88 7.05 -2.50
C GLN A 231 11.73 7.99 -2.91
N ALA A 232 10.87 8.40 -2.00
CA ALA A 232 9.81 9.39 -2.23
C ALA A 232 10.41 10.72 -2.68
N HIS A 233 11.43 11.21 -1.98
CA HIS A 233 12.16 12.42 -2.36
C HIS A 233 12.83 12.30 -3.74
N ARG A 234 13.49 11.17 -4.02
CA ARG A 234 14.11 10.92 -5.33
C ARG A 234 13.10 10.90 -6.46
N SER A 235 11.94 10.27 -6.23
CA SER A 235 10.89 10.13 -7.23
C SER A 235 10.29 11.50 -7.58
N LEU A 236 9.98 12.32 -6.57
CA LEU A 236 9.48 13.68 -6.78
C LEU A 236 10.53 14.57 -7.47
N ALA A 237 11.80 14.45 -7.11
CA ALA A 237 12.87 15.22 -7.73
C ALA A 237 13.13 14.82 -9.20
N ALA A 238 12.99 13.53 -9.53
CA ALA A 238 13.25 13.02 -10.87
C ALA A 238 12.06 13.21 -11.83
N SER A 239 10.84 12.88 -11.39
CA SER A 239 9.62 13.00 -12.20
C SER A 239 8.38 13.12 -11.31
N PRO A 240 7.93 14.34 -11.01
CA PRO A 240 6.78 14.57 -10.13
C PRO A 240 5.46 14.37 -10.89
N THR A 241 5.18 13.14 -11.29
CA THR A 241 3.90 12.78 -11.92
C THR A 241 2.77 12.75 -10.88
N LEU A 242 1.53 12.90 -11.34
CA LEU A 242 0.36 12.78 -10.48
C LEU A 242 0.25 11.38 -9.84
N ALA A 243 0.70 10.34 -10.56
CA ALA A 243 0.76 8.97 -10.05
C ALA A 243 1.74 8.85 -8.86
N THR A 244 2.93 9.43 -8.97
CA THR A 244 3.93 9.49 -7.88
C THR A 244 3.38 10.26 -6.68
N MET A 245 2.74 11.41 -6.89
CA MET A 245 2.15 12.20 -5.81
C MET A 245 1.00 11.47 -5.11
N LEU A 246 0.13 10.82 -5.89
CA LEU A 246 -0.95 9.97 -5.37
C LEU A 246 -0.39 8.83 -4.49
N ALA A 247 0.63 8.15 -4.98
CA ALA A 247 1.29 7.06 -4.26
C ALA A 247 1.89 7.52 -2.91
N ILE A 248 2.52 8.70 -2.89
CA ILE A 248 3.06 9.33 -1.68
C ILE A 248 1.93 9.76 -0.72
N ALA A 249 0.88 10.42 -1.23
CA ALA A 249 -0.26 10.85 -0.42
C ALA A 249 -0.99 9.66 0.22
N ASN A 250 -1.17 8.55 -0.51
CA ASN A 250 -1.69 7.29 0.03
C ASN A 250 -0.86 6.79 1.20
N THR A 251 0.47 6.75 1.03
CA THR A 251 1.38 6.24 2.05
C THR A 251 1.35 7.13 3.29
N GLN A 252 1.31 8.45 3.12
CA GLN A 252 1.19 9.40 4.24
C GLN A 252 -0.15 9.29 4.97
N ALA A 253 -1.26 9.05 4.25
CA ALA A 253 -2.56 8.78 4.87
C ALA A 253 -2.53 7.51 5.74
N ASP A 254 -1.95 6.42 5.23
CA ASP A 254 -1.79 5.14 5.94
C ASP A 254 -0.90 5.28 7.20
N LEU A 255 0.22 6.01 7.08
CA LEU A 255 1.12 6.28 8.22
C LEU A 255 0.47 7.17 9.28
N THR A 256 -0.30 8.18 8.88
CA THR A 256 -1.05 9.03 9.82
C THR A 256 -2.12 8.20 10.55
N PHE A 257 -2.79 7.28 9.85
CA PHE A 257 -3.73 6.35 10.45
C PHE A 257 -3.06 5.41 11.45
N LEU A 258 -1.89 4.86 11.11
CA LEU A 258 -1.09 4.07 12.06
C LEU A 258 -0.71 4.89 13.30
N ASN A 259 -0.34 6.16 13.11
CA ASN A 259 0.01 7.06 14.20
C ASN A 259 -1.14 7.23 15.21
N LEU A 260 -2.37 7.41 14.72
CA LEU A 260 -3.57 7.44 15.57
C LEU A 260 -3.72 6.16 16.40
N HIS A 261 -3.51 4.99 15.80
CA HIS A 261 -3.65 3.70 16.47
C HIS A 261 -2.56 3.42 17.51
N ILE A 262 -1.30 3.71 17.20
CA ILE A 262 -0.18 3.52 18.14
C ILE A 262 -0.29 4.53 19.29
N THR A 263 -0.65 5.78 19.00
CA THR A 263 -0.87 6.80 20.04
C THR A 263 -2.01 6.39 20.98
N ARG A 264 -3.12 5.87 20.45
CA ARG A 264 -4.20 5.33 21.27
C ARG A 264 -3.73 4.17 22.15
N ALA A 265 -2.92 3.26 21.62
CA ALA A 265 -2.36 2.16 22.41
C ALA A 265 -1.48 2.67 23.55
N ALA A 266 -0.66 3.70 23.31
CA ALA A 266 0.15 4.33 24.34
C ALA A 266 -0.67 5.07 25.41
N VAL A 267 -1.86 5.60 25.08
CA VAL A 267 -2.79 6.14 26.08
C VAL A 267 -3.37 5.03 26.96
N GLU A 268 -3.80 3.92 26.36
CA GLU A 268 -4.39 2.79 27.10
C GLU A 268 -3.34 2.07 27.98
N ASP A 269 -2.08 2.07 27.56
CA ASP A 269 -0.93 1.59 28.33
C ASP A 269 -0.47 2.58 29.43
N GLY A 270 -0.96 3.82 29.40
CA GLY A 270 -0.60 4.87 30.36
C GLY A 270 0.74 5.55 30.09
N THR A 271 1.31 5.35 28.90
CA THR A 271 2.53 6.03 28.39
C THR A 271 2.26 7.48 27.97
N ILE A 272 1.03 7.79 27.53
CA ILE A 272 0.57 9.15 27.18
C ILE A 272 -0.62 9.54 28.07
N ASN A 273 -0.71 10.81 28.44
CA ASN A 273 -1.87 11.36 29.13
C ASN A 273 -3.12 11.39 28.21
N GLY A 274 -4.21 10.77 28.67
CA GLY A 274 -5.45 10.67 27.89
C GLY A 274 -6.14 12.01 27.58
N ASP A 275 -6.02 13.01 28.46
CA ASP A 275 -6.64 14.34 28.24
C ASP A 275 -5.90 15.12 27.13
N ASP A 276 -4.56 15.09 27.10
CA ASP A 276 -3.76 15.71 26.02
C ASP A 276 -4.01 14.99 24.68
N TYR A 277 -4.17 13.66 24.72
CA TYR A 277 -4.55 12.90 23.53
C TYR A 277 -5.91 13.35 22.97
N GLN A 278 -6.96 13.37 23.80
CA GLN A 278 -8.33 13.69 23.36
C GLN A 278 -8.48 15.14 22.90
N THR A 279 -7.83 16.08 23.59
CA THR A 279 -8.04 17.52 23.35
C THR A 279 -7.15 18.09 22.25
N ARG A 280 -5.98 17.48 22.00
CA ARG A 280 -4.97 18.07 21.12
C ARG A 280 -4.42 17.11 20.08
N ILE A 281 -3.98 15.91 20.47
CA ILE A 281 -3.27 15.00 19.54
C ILE A 281 -4.25 14.34 18.56
N GLN A 282 -5.32 13.75 19.06
CA GLN A 282 -6.30 13.03 18.24
C GLN A 282 -6.94 13.95 17.17
N PRO A 283 -7.49 15.14 17.52
CA PRO A 283 -8.09 16.02 16.51
C PRO A 283 -7.10 16.47 15.43
N ALA A 284 -5.84 16.73 15.80
CA ALA A 284 -4.81 17.15 14.86
C ALA A 284 -4.43 16.03 13.87
N LEU A 285 -4.26 14.80 14.36
CA LEU A 285 -3.95 13.64 13.52
C LEU A 285 -5.14 13.21 12.65
N GLU A 286 -6.38 13.29 13.15
CA GLU A 286 -7.59 13.02 12.36
C GLU A 286 -7.77 14.05 11.23
N HIS A 287 -7.51 15.33 11.52
CA HIS A 287 -7.51 16.38 10.50
C HIS A 287 -6.40 16.13 9.46
N LEU A 288 -5.19 15.78 9.88
CA LEU A 288 -4.10 15.43 8.97
C LEU A 288 -4.46 14.25 8.06
N HIS A 289 -5.00 13.17 8.62
CA HIS A 289 -5.43 12.01 7.84
C HIS A 289 -6.53 12.38 6.83
N THR A 290 -7.51 13.19 7.25
CA THR A 290 -8.57 13.67 6.36
C THR A 290 -8.02 14.55 5.23
N SER A 291 -7.05 15.41 5.52
CA SER A 291 -6.41 16.26 4.51
C SER A 291 -5.63 15.43 3.48
N TRP A 292 -4.84 14.43 3.93
CA TRP A 292 -4.14 13.52 3.02
C TRP A 292 -5.10 12.71 2.14
N THR A 293 -6.14 12.12 2.72
CA THR A 293 -7.13 11.33 1.95
C THR A 293 -7.94 12.19 0.98
N THR A 294 -8.20 13.45 1.32
CA THR A 294 -8.85 14.39 0.40
C THR A 294 -7.92 14.78 -0.76
N LEU A 295 -6.63 15.04 -0.48
CA LEU A 295 -5.63 15.31 -1.51
C LEU A 295 -5.45 14.11 -2.45
N GLN A 296 -5.31 12.91 -1.88
CA GLN A 296 -5.29 11.63 -2.59
C GLN A 296 -6.48 11.54 -3.56
N ARG A 297 -7.71 11.79 -3.08
CA ARG A 297 -8.91 11.71 -3.93
C ARG A 297 -8.84 12.72 -5.07
N GLY A 298 -8.40 13.95 -4.79
CA GLY A 298 -8.19 14.97 -5.81
C GLY A 298 -7.19 14.55 -6.90
N PHE A 299 -6.11 13.85 -6.53
CA PHE A 299 -5.17 13.28 -7.50
C PHE A 299 -5.76 12.09 -8.26
N ALA A 300 -6.45 11.18 -7.57
CA ALA A 300 -7.07 10.01 -8.19
C ALA A 300 -8.16 10.39 -9.21
N GLU A 301 -8.93 11.45 -8.97
CA GLU A 301 -9.94 11.98 -9.91
C GLU A 301 -9.32 12.50 -11.21
N LEU A 302 -8.05 12.91 -11.19
CA LEU A 302 -7.37 13.60 -12.29
C LEU A 302 -6.32 12.74 -13.00
N ILE A 303 -6.07 11.51 -12.51
CA ILE A 303 -5.06 10.62 -13.08
C ILE A 303 -5.51 10.07 -14.44
N GLY A 304 -4.62 10.14 -15.43
CA GLY A 304 -4.88 9.67 -16.78
C GLY A 304 -4.42 8.24 -17.03
N SER A 305 -4.07 7.98 -18.29
CA SER A 305 -3.53 6.68 -18.72
C SER A 305 -2.11 6.43 -18.21
N HIS A 306 -1.36 7.49 -17.85
CA HIS A 306 -0.02 7.38 -17.30
C HIS A 306 -0.07 7.17 -15.78
N ARG A 307 -0.27 5.91 -15.37
CA ARG A 307 -0.35 5.48 -13.97
C ARG A 307 0.93 4.85 -13.44
N GLU A 308 1.99 4.83 -14.25
CA GLU A 308 3.26 4.24 -13.88
C GLU A 308 3.95 5.07 -12.79
N ILE A 309 4.41 4.37 -11.76
CA ILE A 309 5.23 4.94 -10.68
C ILE A 309 6.61 4.33 -10.74
N ASP A 310 7.61 5.06 -10.23
CA ASP A 310 8.98 4.56 -10.10
C ASP A 310 8.99 3.16 -9.46
N PRO A 311 9.55 2.13 -10.14
CA PRO A 311 9.61 0.78 -9.60
C PRO A 311 10.27 0.68 -8.22
N ASP A 312 11.28 1.51 -7.93
CA ASP A 312 11.96 1.51 -6.63
C ASP A 312 11.06 2.17 -5.56
N LEU A 313 10.28 3.20 -5.92
CA LEU A 313 9.27 3.79 -5.02
C LEU A 313 8.20 2.77 -4.67
N ARG A 314 7.67 2.08 -5.68
CA ARG A 314 6.69 1.01 -5.49
C ARG A 314 7.22 -0.06 -4.54
N LEU A 315 8.45 -0.53 -4.76
CA LEU A 315 9.05 -1.56 -3.92
C LEU A 315 9.16 -1.10 -2.46
N THR A 316 9.68 0.10 -2.22
CA THR A 316 9.80 0.64 -0.85
C THR A 316 8.44 0.88 -0.19
N MET A 317 7.43 1.31 -0.94
CA MET A 317 6.05 1.44 -0.45
C MET A 317 5.43 0.10 -0.05
N THR A 318 5.61 -0.94 -0.87
CA THR A 318 5.06 -2.27 -0.56
C THR A 318 5.73 -2.91 0.65
N GLU A 319 7.03 -2.71 0.83
CA GLU A 319 7.76 -3.13 2.03
C GLU A 319 7.29 -2.35 3.27
N LEU A 320 7.11 -1.02 3.16
CA LEU A 320 6.57 -0.21 4.25
C LEU A 320 5.16 -0.65 4.63
N ARG A 321 4.29 -0.92 3.65
CA ARG A 321 2.95 -1.47 3.90
C ARG A 321 3.02 -2.81 4.63
N ALA A 322 3.94 -3.69 4.26
CA ALA A 322 4.14 -4.98 4.93
C ALA A 322 4.58 -4.79 6.39
N ALA A 323 5.60 -3.96 6.64
CA ALA A 323 6.08 -3.63 7.98
C ALA A 323 5.01 -2.98 8.86
N VAL A 324 4.22 -2.04 8.30
CA VAL A 324 3.09 -1.42 9.00
C VAL A 324 2.03 -2.46 9.37
N ARG A 325 1.70 -3.40 8.46
CA ARG A 325 0.68 -4.42 8.71
C ARG A 325 1.12 -5.47 9.73
N GLU A 326 2.37 -5.90 9.70
CA GLU A 326 2.98 -6.82 10.67
C GLU A 326 2.72 -6.36 12.11
N ILE A 327 2.82 -5.05 12.33
CA ILE A 327 2.59 -4.42 13.62
C ILE A 327 1.08 -4.22 13.88
N SER A 328 0.37 -3.61 12.92
CA SER A 328 -0.97 -3.07 13.12
C SER A 328 -2.12 -4.07 13.00
N HIS A 329 -1.89 -5.27 12.47
CA HIS A 329 -2.95 -6.24 12.19
C HIS A 329 -2.79 -7.55 12.98
N ASP A 330 -3.92 -8.11 13.38
CA ASP A 330 -4.06 -9.48 13.88
C ASP A 330 -4.97 -10.26 12.93
N HIS A 331 -4.35 -11.11 12.10
CA HIS A 331 -4.99 -11.75 10.96
C HIS A 331 -5.68 -10.75 10.01
N ALA A 332 -7.02 -10.72 10.00
CA ALA A 332 -7.83 -9.81 9.20
C ALA A 332 -8.29 -8.56 9.97
N ASN A 333 -8.07 -8.51 11.28
CA ASN A 333 -8.50 -7.43 12.15
C ASN A 333 -7.33 -6.50 12.50
N LEU A 334 -7.65 -5.32 13.02
CA LEU A 334 -6.64 -4.47 13.64
C LEU A 334 -6.19 -5.09 14.97
N ALA A 335 -4.89 -4.99 15.25
CA ALA A 335 -4.33 -5.40 16.53
C ALA A 335 -4.95 -4.57 17.65
N SER A 336 -5.30 -5.22 18.76
CA SER A 336 -5.78 -4.51 19.95
C SER A 336 -4.66 -3.63 20.53
N PRO A 337 -4.99 -2.54 21.23
CA PRO A 337 -4.03 -1.72 21.97
C PRO A 337 -3.07 -2.54 22.84
N HIS A 338 -3.59 -3.55 23.54
CA HIS A 338 -2.78 -4.46 24.34
C HIS A 338 -1.79 -5.27 23.50
N LEU A 339 -2.21 -5.77 22.34
CA LEU A 339 -1.34 -6.53 21.44
C LEU A 339 -0.28 -5.62 20.80
N LEU A 340 -0.61 -4.37 20.48
CA LEU A 340 0.36 -3.37 20.02
C LEU A 340 1.44 -3.11 21.06
N ALA A 341 1.06 -2.93 22.34
CA ALA A 341 2.00 -2.75 23.45
C ALA A 341 2.93 -3.96 23.68
N GLN A 342 2.48 -5.18 23.34
CA GLN A 342 3.33 -6.37 23.40
C GLN A 342 4.29 -6.49 22.21
N ARG A 343 3.93 -5.91 21.06
CA ARG A 343 4.67 -6.01 19.80
C ARG A 343 5.70 -4.90 19.62
N LEU A 344 5.48 -3.75 20.25
CA LEU A 344 6.25 -2.54 20.05
C LEU A 344 6.82 -2.00 21.35
N ASP A 345 8.02 -1.44 21.27
CA ASP A 345 8.39 -0.34 22.16
C ASP A 345 7.58 0.89 21.74
N LEU A 346 6.52 1.19 22.50
CA LEU A 346 5.60 2.29 22.18
C LEU A 346 6.31 3.65 22.20
N GLU A 347 7.28 3.88 23.08
CA GLU A 347 8.00 5.15 23.14
C GLU A 347 8.87 5.35 21.89
N HIS A 348 9.57 4.30 21.47
CA HIS A 348 10.37 4.32 20.25
C HIS A 348 9.49 4.50 19.00
N ALA A 349 8.38 3.76 18.91
CA ALA A 349 7.45 3.83 17.79
C ALA A 349 6.82 5.23 17.65
N LEU A 350 6.46 5.87 18.77
CA LEU A 350 5.91 7.24 18.77
C LEU A 350 6.92 8.26 18.24
N LYS A 351 8.21 8.13 18.58
CA LYS A 351 9.27 9.01 18.05
C LYS A 351 9.45 8.83 16.54
N ALA A 352 9.44 7.60 16.05
CA ALA A 352 9.53 7.31 14.62
C ALA A 352 8.32 7.89 13.84
N LEU A 353 7.12 7.81 14.42
CA LEU A 353 5.90 8.37 13.82
C LEU A 353 5.85 9.90 13.87
N GLN A 354 6.37 10.53 14.92
CA GLN A 354 6.56 11.99 14.96
C GLN A 354 7.48 12.42 13.81
N HIS A 355 8.62 11.74 13.64
CA HIS A 355 9.54 12.02 12.54
C HIS A 355 8.86 11.88 11.16
N THR A 356 7.99 10.88 11.01
CA THR A 356 7.19 10.67 9.80
C THR A 356 6.25 11.83 9.50
N THR A 357 5.68 12.46 10.53
CA THR A 357 4.82 13.66 10.37
C THR A 357 5.63 14.84 9.83
N SER A 358 6.85 15.05 10.33
CA SER A 358 7.76 16.08 9.82
C SER A 358 8.22 15.80 8.38
N ILE A 359 8.48 14.53 8.02
CA ILE A 359 8.76 14.11 6.64
C ILE A 359 7.57 14.41 5.73
N GLY A 360 6.34 14.11 6.18
CA GLY A 360 5.12 14.39 5.43
C GLY A 360 4.95 15.86 5.10
N LEU A 361 5.30 16.77 6.01
CA LEU A 361 5.30 18.21 5.76
C LEU A 361 6.27 18.59 4.63
N ASN A 362 7.48 18.05 4.61
CA ASN A 362 8.45 18.31 3.54
C ASN A 362 7.94 17.81 2.18
N LEU A 363 7.38 16.59 2.14
CA LEU A 363 6.79 16.04 0.92
C LEU A 363 5.58 16.85 0.43
N ALA A 364 4.79 17.43 1.34
CA ALA A 364 3.69 18.33 0.98
C ALA A 364 4.19 19.64 0.35
N TYR A 365 5.32 20.20 0.81
CA TYR A 365 5.95 21.36 0.17
C TYR A 365 6.49 21.02 -1.23
N LEU A 366 7.17 19.89 -1.40
CA LEU A 366 7.65 19.44 -2.72
C LEU A 366 6.50 19.18 -3.69
N THR A 367 5.41 18.60 -3.20
CA THR A 367 4.18 18.38 -3.98
C THR A 367 3.58 19.72 -4.42
N ARG A 368 3.53 20.71 -3.52
CA ARG A 368 3.08 22.07 -3.86
C ARG A 368 3.93 22.70 -4.95
N GLU A 369 5.26 22.64 -4.81
CA GLU A 369 6.21 23.22 -5.76
C GLU A 369 6.04 22.61 -7.16
N ALA A 370 5.88 21.29 -7.23
CA ALA A 370 5.66 20.60 -8.50
C ALA A 370 4.32 20.98 -9.16
N ILE A 371 3.25 21.19 -8.38
CA ILE A 371 1.97 21.69 -8.90
C ILE A 371 2.11 23.13 -9.40
N ASP A 372 2.78 24.00 -8.63
CA ASP A 372 2.92 25.43 -8.94
C ASP A 372 3.77 25.70 -10.19
N THR A 373 4.84 24.92 -10.38
CA THR A 373 5.75 25.02 -11.54
C THR A 373 5.15 24.52 -12.86
N GLY A 374 3.96 23.91 -12.84
CA GLY A 374 3.25 23.44 -14.04
C GLY A 374 3.84 22.18 -14.68
N HIS A 375 4.70 21.45 -13.97
CA HIS A 375 5.27 20.18 -14.44
C HIS A 375 4.30 19.00 -14.33
N VAL A 376 3.24 19.15 -13.55
CA VAL A 376 2.19 18.13 -13.38
C VAL A 376 1.19 18.20 -14.53
N THR A 377 0.85 17.04 -15.09
CA THR A 377 -0.22 16.89 -16.09
C THR A 377 -1.39 16.10 -15.51
N VAL A 378 -2.58 16.32 -16.07
CA VAL A 378 -3.86 15.72 -15.64
C VAL A 378 -4.64 15.23 -16.84
N ALA A 379 -5.50 14.24 -16.65
CA ALA A 379 -6.36 13.74 -17.72
C ALA A 379 -7.38 14.79 -18.19
N ALA A 380 -7.47 14.98 -19.50
CA ALA A 380 -8.27 16.03 -20.11
C ALA A 380 -9.77 16.00 -19.73
N ARG A 381 -10.42 14.82 -19.73
CA ARG A 381 -11.87 14.72 -19.46
C ARG A 381 -12.24 15.08 -18.01
N PRO A 382 -11.66 14.46 -16.96
CA PRO A 382 -11.99 14.84 -15.59
C PRO A 382 -11.56 16.27 -15.27
N ALA A 383 -10.45 16.74 -15.84
CA ALA A 383 -10.03 18.13 -15.70
C ALA A 383 -11.06 19.11 -16.26
N LEU A 384 -11.68 18.82 -17.42
CA LEU A 384 -12.76 19.64 -17.96
C LEU A 384 -14.00 19.62 -17.05
N LEU A 385 -14.43 18.43 -16.60
CA LEU A 385 -15.59 18.31 -15.71
C LEU A 385 -15.41 19.14 -14.44
N GLN A 386 -14.23 19.05 -13.83
CA GLN A 386 -13.88 19.84 -12.65
C GLN A 386 -13.80 21.34 -12.96
N ALA A 387 -13.24 21.74 -14.10
CA ALA A 387 -13.19 23.14 -14.53
C ALA A 387 -14.59 23.73 -14.78
N MET A 388 -15.49 22.97 -15.40
CA MET A 388 -16.88 23.36 -15.66
C MET A 388 -17.71 23.46 -14.37
N ALA A 389 -17.39 22.66 -13.35
CA ALA A 389 -18.01 22.77 -12.03
C ALA A 389 -17.52 24.00 -11.23
N SER A 390 -16.49 24.70 -11.72
CA SER A 390 -15.97 25.90 -11.07
C SER A 390 -16.71 27.17 -11.53
N ALA A 391 -16.68 28.21 -10.69
CA ALA A 391 -17.19 29.54 -11.04
C ALA A 391 -16.18 30.39 -11.86
N ALA A 392 -15.07 29.80 -12.32
CA ALA A 392 -14.02 30.54 -13.00
C ALA A 392 -14.45 30.95 -14.42
N PRO A 393 -14.07 32.16 -14.90
CA PRO A 393 -14.37 32.60 -16.26
C PRO A 393 -13.78 31.65 -17.32
N VAL A 394 -14.60 31.21 -18.27
CA VAL A 394 -14.14 30.37 -19.38
C VAL A 394 -13.32 31.22 -20.36
N PRO A 395 -12.08 30.84 -20.70
CA PRO A 395 -11.28 31.57 -21.69
C PRO A 395 -11.86 31.42 -23.10
N ASP A 396 -11.56 32.36 -24.00
CA ASP A 396 -12.11 32.39 -25.38
C ASP A 396 -11.80 31.10 -26.19
N GLY A 397 -10.68 30.44 -25.90
CA GLY A 397 -10.29 29.16 -26.52
C GLY A 397 -10.86 27.90 -25.85
N GLY A 398 -11.66 28.07 -24.78
CA GLY A 398 -12.06 26.98 -23.89
C GLY A 398 -10.92 26.51 -22.98
N TRP A 399 -11.26 25.76 -21.93
CA TRP A 399 -10.27 25.27 -20.96
C TRP A 399 -9.33 24.21 -21.54
N ILE A 400 -9.81 23.36 -22.45
CA ILE A 400 -9.10 22.20 -22.98
C ILE A 400 -9.41 22.04 -24.46
N ASN A 401 -8.41 21.65 -25.25
CA ASN A 401 -8.55 21.41 -26.68
C ASN A 401 -9.46 20.19 -26.96
N PRO A 402 -10.45 20.27 -27.87
CA PRO A 402 -11.32 19.16 -28.24
C PRO A 402 -10.60 17.86 -28.63
N ARG A 403 -9.43 17.95 -29.28
CA ARG A 403 -8.66 16.76 -29.68
C ARG A 403 -8.13 15.99 -28.47
N ASP A 404 -7.73 16.70 -27.42
CA ASP A 404 -7.20 16.09 -26.19
C ASP A 404 -8.32 15.46 -25.36
N LEU A 405 -9.53 16.05 -25.37
CA LEU A 405 -10.74 15.46 -24.77
C LEU A 405 -11.14 14.14 -25.43
N LEU A 406 -11.10 14.08 -26.77
CA LEU A 406 -11.46 12.86 -27.51
C LEU A 406 -10.55 11.69 -27.13
N SER A 407 -9.25 11.94 -27.00
CA SER A 407 -8.25 10.92 -26.65
C SER A 407 -7.97 10.80 -25.15
N ASN A 408 -8.66 11.58 -24.31
CA ASN A 408 -8.39 11.74 -22.87
C ASN A 408 -6.89 11.87 -22.53
N ARG A 409 -6.18 12.71 -23.28
CA ARG A 409 -4.73 12.89 -23.10
C ARG A 409 -4.41 13.63 -21.81
N ASP A 410 -3.19 13.44 -21.33
CA ASP A 410 -2.63 14.24 -20.27
C ASP A 410 -2.35 15.66 -20.78
N VAL A 411 -2.89 16.65 -20.08
CA VAL A 411 -2.79 18.07 -20.40
C VAL A 411 -2.31 18.85 -19.19
N THR A 412 -1.79 20.06 -19.42
CA THR A 412 -1.56 21.01 -18.32
C THR A 412 -2.90 21.32 -17.64
N PRO A 413 -2.98 21.27 -16.29
CA PRO A 413 -4.24 21.49 -15.59
C PRO A 413 -4.79 22.89 -15.90
N PRO A 414 -6.08 23.01 -16.28
CA PRO A 414 -6.74 24.30 -16.36
C PRO A 414 -6.61 25.07 -15.04
N THR A 415 -6.58 26.41 -15.11
CA THR A 415 -6.46 27.28 -13.92
C THR A 415 -7.36 26.87 -12.75
N PRO A 416 -8.68 26.63 -12.91
CA PRO A 416 -9.52 26.22 -11.77
C PRO A 416 -9.14 24.87 -11.17
N VAL A 417 -8.60 23.95 -11.97
CA VAL A 417 -8.10 22.64 -11.51
C VAL A 417 -6.81 22.83 -10.73
N ASN A 418 -5.87 23.62 -11.27
CA ASN A 418 -4.59 23.90 -10.61
C ASN A 418 -4.79 24.62 -9.26
N THR A 419 -5.67 25.63 -9.23
CA THR A 419 -6.03 26.34 -8.00
C THR A 419 -6.63 25.41 -6.94
N ARG A 420 -7.49 24.46 -7.35
CA ARG A 420 -8.04 23.46 -6.43
C ARG A 420 -6.96 22.52 -5.89
N LEU A 421 -6.05 22.03 -6.72
CA LEU A 421 -4.94 21.17 -6.27
C LEU A 421 -4.03 21.90 -5.27
N LEU A 422 -3.68 23.16 -5.55
CA LEU A 422 -2.90 23.99 -4.63
C LEU A 422 -3.64 24.20 -3.29
N ALA A 423 -4.96 24.42 -3.31
CA ALA A 423 -5.76 24.58 -2.10
C ALA A 423 -5.84 23.28 -1.27
N LEU A 424 -6.05 22.13 -1.92
CA LEU A 424 -6.04 20.83 -1.25
C LEU A 424 -4.68 20.56 -0.58
N ASN A 425 -3.59 20.87 -1.27
CA ASN A 425 -2.25 20.69 -0.74
C ASN A 425 -1.92 21.70 0.38
N ALA A 426 -2.44 22.92 0.31
CA ALA A 426 -2.29 23.89 1.41
C ALA A 426 -2.95 23.38 2.71
N ASN A 427 -4.13 22.77 2.62
CA ASN A 427 -4.78 22.15 3.78
C ASN A 427 -3.92 21.02 4.41
N VAL A 428 -3.19 20.26 3.59
CA VAL A 428 -2.25 19.24 4.08
C VAL A 428 -1.08 19.88 4.81
N ILE A 429 -0.51 20.98 4.30
CA ILE A 429 0.58 21.71 4.95
C ILE A 429 0.13 22.25 6.31
N ASP A 430 -1.05 22.87 6.38
CA ASP A 430 -1.62 23.42 7.61
C ASP A 430 -1.90 22.32 8.63
N ALA A 431 -2.53 21.22 8.20
CA ALA A 431 -2.81 20.08 9.06
C ALA A 431 -1.54 19.38 9.54
N SER A 432 -0.52 19.26 8.69
CA SER A 432 0.78 18.68 9.04
C SER A 432 1.48 19.52 10.09
N THR A 433 1.47 20.84 9.94
CA THR A 433 2.04 21.79 10.91
C THR A 433 1.32 21.68 12.26
N SER A 434 0.00 21.57 12.24
CA SER A 434 -0.80 21.38 13.45
C SER A 434 -0.52 20.04 14.14
N ALA A 435 -0.38 18.95 13.38
CA ALA A 435 -0.07 17.62 13.90
C ALA A 435 1.37 17.51 14.45
N ASP A 436 2.35 18.09 13.76
CA ASP A 436 3.74 18.17 14.22
C ASP A 436 3.82 18.96 15.54
N SER A 437 3.12 20.10 15.62
CA SER A 437 2.99 20.86 16.87
C SER A 437 2.29 20.06 17.97
N ALA A 438 1.20 19.35 17.67
CA ALA A 438 0.45 18.56 18.64
C ALA A 438 1.27 17.38 19.21
N THR A 439 2.05 16.71 18.36
CA THR A 439 2.87 15.55 18.74
C THR A 439 4.23 15.94 19.34
N SER A 440 4.69 17.18 19.15
CA SER A 440 5.97 17.66 19.71
C SER A 440 6.09 17.59 21.24
N THR A 441 4.97 17.47 21.96
CA THR A 441 4.92 17.42 23.43
C THR A 441 4.66 16.02 23.97
N LEU A 442 4.75 14.98 23.14
CA LEU A 442 4.66 13.58 23.57
C LEU A 442 5.76 13.32 24.62
N THR A 443 5.42 13.59 25.87
CA THR A 443 6.29 13.44 27.04
C THR A 443 5.87 12.15 27.71
N PRO A 444 6.75 11.13 27.79
CA PRO A 444 6.41 9.90 28.48
C PRO A 444 5.98 10.20 29.92
N THR A 445 4.85 9.67 30.36
CA THR A 445 4.47 9.70 31.77
C THR A 445 5.54 8.94 32.54
N ARG A 446 6.25 9.65 33.44
CA ARG A 446 7.24 9.02 34.32
C ARG A 446 6.55 7.89 35.09
N PRO A 447 7.11 6.66 35.14
CA PRO A 447 6.48 5.58 35.87
C PRO A 447 6.20 6.01 37.30
N HIS A 448 4.95 5.88 37.76
CA HIS A 448 4.60 6.05 39.15
C HIS A 448 5.35 4.97 39.95
N HIS A 449 6.50 5.34 40.51
CA HIS A 449 7.11 4.55 41.57
C HIS A 449 6.09 4.53 42.73
N PRO A 450 5.59 3.35 43.16
CA PRO A 450 4.80 3.30 44.38
C PRO A 450 5.64 3.94 45.49
N PRO A 451 5.05 4.78 46.36
CA PRO A 451 5.80 5.36 47.47
C PRO A 451 6.43 4.20 48.25
N ALA A 452 7.75 4.24 48.38
CA ALA A 452 8.49 3.27 49.17
C ALA A 452 7.78 3.16 50.54
N PRO A 453 7.49 1.94 51.03
CA PRO A 453 6.88 1.80 52.34
C PRO A 453 7.75 2.54 53.34
N ASN A 454 7.13 3.45 54.10
CA ASN A 454 7.78 4.22 55.16
C ASN A 454 8.49 3.26 56.13
N THR A 455 9.76 2.98 55.86
CA THR A 455 10.65 2.37 56.83
C THR A 455 10.90 3.44 57.88
N LEU A 456 10.25 3.27 59.03
CA LEU A 456 10.49 4.00 60.26
C LEU A 456 12.01 4.16 60.45
N ARG A 457 12.45 5.41 60.40
CA ARG A 457 13.82 5.85 60.58
C ARG A 457 14.25 5.54 62.03
N PRO A 458 15.29 4.74 62.29
CA PRO A 458 15.87 4.66 63.62
C PRO A 458 16.60 5.97 63.93
N SER A 459 16.37 6.47 65.14
CA SER A 459 16.84 7.73 65.67
C SER A 459 18.35 7.95 65.52
N SER A 460 18.69 9.17 65.11
CA SER A 460 20.03 9.71 64.98
C SER A 460 20.80 9.68 66.32
N ILE A 461 21.97 9.04 66.34
CA ILE A 461 23.01 9.33 67.34
C ILE A 461 24.00 10.32 66.70
N PRO A 462 24.25 11.50 67.30
CA PRO A 462 25.20 12.45 66.75
C PRO A 462 26.62 12.04 67.15
N ILE A 463 27.46 11.75 66.15
CA ILE A 463 28.91 11.65 66.35
C ILE A 463 29.55 12.95 65.85
N THR A 464 30.02 13.74 66.81
CA THR A 464 30.90 14.89 66.62
C THR A 464 32.27 14.45 66.12
N SER A 465 32.74 15.07 65.05
CA SER A 465 34.08 14.94 64.49
C SER A 465 35.17 15.34 65.49
N PRO A 466 36.41 14.84 65.28
CA PRO A 466 37.49 15.80 65.12
C PRO A 466 38.39 15.50 63.91
N THR A 467 38.81 16.60 63.31
CA THR A 467 39.89 16.80 62.32
C THR A 467 41.25 16.26 62.78
N ALA A 468 42.02 15.63 61.89
CA ALA A 468 43.45 15.95 61.64
C ALA A 468 44.08 15.11 60.52
N SER A 469 44.95 15.81 59.79
CA SER A 469 45.79 15.55 58.62
C SER A 469 46.81 14.37 58.70
N THR A 470 47.02 13.71 57.54
CA THR A 470 48.26 13.15 56.88
C THR A 470 49.54 12.77 57.67
N PRO A 471 50.54 12.03 57.10
CA PRO A 471 50.56 10.97 56.06
C PRO A 471 51.52 9.76 56.38
N THR A 472 51.63 8.81 55.42
CA THR A 472 52.80 7.92 55.11
C THR A 472 53.31 6.88 56.13
N SER A 473 53.17 5.59 55.79
CA SER A 473 54.30 4.67 55.44
C SER A 473 53.83 3.21 55.28
N SER A 474 54.15 2.61 54.12
CA SER A 474 54.29 1.15 53.90
C SER A 474 55.60 0.65 54.57
N PRO A 475 55.97 -0.65 54.59
CA PRO A 475 55.40 -1.84 53.92
C PRO A 475 55.27 -3.09 54.84
N GLY A 476 54.79 -4.22 54.32
CA GLY A 476 54.98 -5.50 55.01
C GLY A 476 54.15 -6.68 54.52
N ILE A 477 54.67 -7.37 53.52
CA ILE A 477 54.30 -8.71 53.04
C ILE A 477 54.31 -9.72 54.21
N GLY A 478 53.33 -10.64 54.27
CA GLY A 478 53.50 -11.85 55.07
C GLY A 478 52.25 -12.68 55.37
N ARG A 479 51.90 -13.55 54.41
CA ARG A 479 51.02 -14.74 54.47
C ARG A 479 49.51 -14.56 54.42
#